data_AF-A0A946ZXR0-F1
#
_entry.id   AF-A0A946ZXR0-F1
#
_cell.length_a   1.000
_cell.length_b   1.000
_cell.length_c   1.000
_cell.angle_alpha   90.00
_cell.angle_beta   90.00
_cell.angle_gamma   90.00
#
_symmetry.space_group_name_H-M   'P 1'
#
loop_
_entity.id
_entity.type
_entity.pdbx_description
1 polymer ?
#
loop_
_entity_poly.entity_id
_entity_poly.type
_entity_poly.pdbx_seq_one_letter_code
_entity_poly.pdbx_strand_id
1 'polypeptide(L)'
;MNRKTFLQNSALAMAGGMILPQLSIAGDLSSPKKLKNIGLQLFSLPLSLENDFEGTLSMIAAMGFKEIEIYGPYPFSAKSAKTRWREITPMLGFSGSGFFGLQKERFKAVFEANDLRIPAMHTDLD
;
A
#
# COMPACT_ATOMS: atom_id res chain seq x y z
N MET A 1 10.73 -58.89 1.50
CA MET A 1 11.47 -57.67 1.06
C MET A 1 12.92 -57.80 1.49
N ASN A 2 13.90 -57.60 0.60
CA ASN A 2 15.33 -57.77 0.91
C ASN A 2 15.92 -56.47 1.49
N ARG A 3 16.84 -56.56 2.47
CA ARG A 3 17.53 -55.41 3.11
C ARG A 3 18.17 -54.48 2.09
N LYS A 4 18.78 -55.05 1.05
CA LYS A 4 19.41 -54.27 -0.03
C LYS A 4 18.40 -53.38 -0.76
N THR A 5 17.23 -53.94 -1.08
CA THR A 5 16.14 -53.22 -1.76
C THR A 5 15.55 -52.12 -0.88
N PHE A 6 15.41 -52.39 0.42
CA PHE A 6 14.94 -51.38 1.38
C PHE A 6 15.90 -50.20 1.49
N LEU A 7 17.21 -50.44 1.60
CA LEU A 7 18.21 -49.36 1.68
C LEU A 7 18.29 -48.54 0.39
N GLN A 8 18.19 -49.18 -0.77
CA GLN A 8 18.17 -48.49 -2.06
C GLN A 8 16.96 -47.57 -2.19
N ASN A 9 15.76 -48.06 -1.84
CA ASN A 9 14.54 -47.26 -1.92
C ASN A 9 14.54 -46.10 -0.91
N SER A 10 15.06 -46.31 0.30
CA SER A 10 15.20 -45.25 1.30
C SER A 10 16.18 -44.15 0.87
N ALA A 11 17.31 -44.52 0.24
CA ALA A 11 18.27 -43.56 -0.29
C ALA A 11 17.70 -42.76 -1.47
N LEU A 12 16.98 -43.42 -2.38
CA LEU A 12 16.28 -42.75 -3.49
C LEU A 12 15.18 -41.80 -2.99
N ALA A 13 14.42 -42.20 -1.97
CA ALA A 13 13.41 -41.34 -1.36
C ALA A 13 14.02 -40.10 -0.69
N MET A 14 15.16 -40.25 0.01
CA MET A 14 15.89 -39.11 0.56
C MET A 14 16.43 -38.16 -0.52
N ALA A 15 17.05 -38.71 -1.56
CA ALA A 15 17.56 -37.91 -2.68
C ALA A 15 16.43 -37.18 -3.41
N GLY A 16 15.31 -37.86 -3.67
CA GLY A 16 14.11 -37.25 -4.25
C GLY A 16 13.56 -36.13 -3.36
N GLY A 17 13.45 -36.38 -2.05
CA GLY A 17 12.97 -35.39 -1.07
C GLY A 17 13.84 -34.13 -0.97
N MET A 18 15.15 -34.23 -1.22
CA MET A 18 16.07 -33.08 -1.23
C MET A 18 16.05 -32.30 -2.55
N ILE A 19 15.81 -32.96 -3.68
CA ILE A 19 15.83 -32.34 -5.02
C ILE A 19 14.48 -31.70 -5.39
N LEU A 20 13.36 -32.30 -4.96
CA LEU A 20 12.00 -31.82 -5.26
C LEU A 20 11.75 -30.34 -4.90
N PRO A 21 12.17 -29.82 -3.73
CA PRO A 21 12.00 -28.40 -3.39
C PRO A 21 12.80 -27.47 -4.30
N GLN A 22 13.97 -27.90 -4.79
CA GLN A 22 14.84 -27.09 -5.64
C GLN A 22 14.29 -26.95 -7.07
N LEU A 23 13.62 -27.97 -7.59
CA LEU A 23 12.92 -27.92 -8.87
C LEU A 23 11.67 -27.02 -8.82
N SER A 24 11.08 -26.85 -7.64
CA SER A 24 9.90 -26.00 -7.44
C SER A 24 10.22 -24.50 -7.50
N ILE A 25 11.48 -24.10 -7.27
CA ILE A 25 11.93 -22.70 -7.30
C ILE A 25 12.22 -22.23 -8.73
N ALA A 26 12.48 -23.14 -9.68
CA ALA A 26 12.75 -22.78 -11.07
C ALA A 26 11.54 -22.20 -11.82
N GLY A 27 10.32 -22.45 -11.34
CA GLY A 27 9.07 -21.94 -11.94
C GLY A 27 8.80 -20.44 -11.71
N ASP A 28 9.49 -19.80 -10.78
CA ASP A 28 9.25 -18.39 -10.40
C ASP A 28 10.20 -17.39 -11.09
N LEU A 29 11.18 -17.87 -11.88
CA LEU A 29 12.13 -16.98 -12.57
C LEU A 29 11.63 -16.48 -13.94
N SER A 30 10.63 -17.14 -14.54
CA SER A 30 10.18 -16.88 -15.91
C SER A 30 8.94 -15.99 -16.02
N SER A 31 8.30 -15.65 -14.89
CA SER A 31 7.17 -14.71 -14.86
C SER A 31 7.66 -13.36 -14.34
N PRO A 32 7.42 -12.23 -15.05
CA PRO A 32 7.70 -10.93 -14.49
C PRO A 32 6.91 -10.79 -13.18
N LYS A 33 7.61 -10.55 -12.07
CA LYS A 33 6.99 -10.34 -10.76
C LYS A 33 6.08 -9.12 -10.86
N LYS A 34 4.79 -9.35 -11.03
CA LYS A 34 3.80 -8.28 -11.01
C LYS A 34 3.78 -7.69 -9.61
N LEU A 35 3.83 -6.36 -9.52
CA LEU A 35 3.57 -5.67 -8.27
C LEU A 35 2.16 -6.08 -7.83
N LYS A 36 2.06 -6.74 -6.68
CA LYS A 36 0.78 -7.25 -6.16
C LYS A 36 -0.14 -6.10 -5.73
N ASN A 37 0.46 -5.04 -5.21
CA ASN A 37 -0.24 -3.89 -4.63
C ASN A 37 0.48 -2.63 -5.13
N ILE A 38 -0.27 -1.74 -5.79
CA ILE A 38 0.24 -0.44 -6.24
C ILE A 38 -0.49 0.63 -5.42
N GLY A 39 0.29 1.39 -4.67
CA GLY A 39 -0.19 2.49 -3.84
C GLY A 39 -0.01 3.85 -4.50
N LEU A 40 -0.86 4.81 -4.14
CA LEU A 40 -0.69 6.22 -4.49
C LEU A 40 -0.71 7.10 -3.24
N GLN A 41 0.34 7.91 -3.07
CA GLN A 41 0.38 8.94 -2.03
C GLN A 41 -0.47 10.14 -2.45
N LEU A 42 -1.42 10.56 -1.62
CA LEU A 42 -2.32 11.68 -1.96
C LEU A 42 -1.59 13.03 -2.16
N PHE A 43 -0.37 13.16 -1.64
CA PHE A 43 0.48 14.34 -1.88
C PHE A 43 0.93 14.47 -3.34
N SER A 44 0.65 13.49 -4.20
CA SER A 44 0.83 13.59 -5.64
C SER A 44 -0.24 14.44 -6.34
N LEU A 45 -1.43 14.59 -5.74
CA LEU A 45 -2.57 15.30 -6.35
C LEU A 45 -3.27 16.26 -5.37
N PRO A 46 -2.53 17.08 -4.58
CA PRO A 46 -3.11 17.86 -3.48
C PRO A 46 -4.14 18.89 -3.97
N LEU A 47 -3.89 19.53 -5.11
CA LEU A 47 -4.79 20.54 -5.68
C LEU A 47 -6.08 19.92 -6.24
N SER A 48 -6.00 18.77 -6.91
CA SER A 48 -7.20 18.06 -7.39
C SER A 48 -8.06 17.60 -6.23
N LEU A 49 -7.45 17.07 -5.17
CA LEU A 49 -8.15 16.63 -3.96
C LEU A 49 -8.80 17.78 -3.20
N GLU A 50 -8.17 18.97 -3.19
CA GLU A 50 -8.78 20.15 -2.58
C GLU A 50 -9.98 20.67 -3.37
N ASN A 51 -9.89 20.65 -4.71
CA ASN A 51 -10.97 21.12 -5.58
C ASN A 51 -12.16 20.15 -5.60
N ASP A 52 -11.89 18.85 -5.72
CA ASP A 52 -12.90 17.79 -5.76
C ASP A 52 -12.33 16.49 -5.18
N PHE A 53 -12.48 16.33 -3.87
CA PHE A 53 -11.99 15.17 -3.15
C PHE A 53 -12.62 13.85 -3.63
N GLU A 54 -13.94 13.83 -3.78
CA GLU A 54 -14.69 12.62 -4.11
C GLU A 54 -14.50 12.22 -5.57
N GLY A 55 -14.54 13.18 -6.49
CA GLY A 55 -14.27 12.95 -7.89
C GLY A 55 -12.83 12.52 -8.12
N THR A 56 -11.86 13.11 -7.41
CA THR A 56 -10.44 12.71 -7.53
C THR A 56 -10.22 11.28 -7.01
N LEU A 57 -10.79 10.89 -5.88
CA LEU A 57 -10.70 9.50 -5.41
C LEU A 57 -11.39 8.51 -6.35
N SER A 58 -12.53 8.89 -6.94
CA SER A 58 -13.24 8.08 -7.93
C SER A 58 -12.39 7.88 -9.19
N MET A 59 -11.72 8.94 -9.66
CA MET A 59 -10.77 8.88 -10.77
C MET A 59 -9.58 7.95 -10.45
N ILE A 60 -8.98 8.08 -9.26
CA ILE A 60 -7.86 7.23 -8.82
C ILE A 60 -8.28 5.75 -8.80
N ALA A 61 -9.47 5.44 -8.27
CA ALA A 61 -10.00 4.08 -8.27
C ALA A 61 -10.25 3.56 -9.70
N ALA A 62 -10.80 4.40 -10.59
CA ALA A 62 -11.02 4.05 -11.99
C ALA A 62 -9.72 3.78 -12.77
N MET A 63 -8.61 4.41 -12.38
CA MET A 63 -7.27 4.12 -12.91
C MET A 63 -6.70 2.77 -12.44
N GLY A 64 -7.33 2.11 -11.47
CA GLY A 64 -6.94 0.79 -10.98
C GLY A 64 -6.08 0.80 -9.71
N PHE A 65 -5.87 1.95 -9.08
CA PHE A 65 -5.24 2.00 -7.75
C PHE A 65 -6.17 1.42 -6.69
N LYS A 66 -5.58 0.73 -5.70
CA LYS A 66 -6.33 0.11 -4.58
C LYS A 66 -5.80 0.51 -3.22
N GLU A 67 -4.59 1.02 -3.16
CA GLU A 67 -3.95 1.43 -1.91
C GLU A 67 -3.62 2.91 -1.98
N ILE A 68 -3.91 3.62 -0.90
CA ILE A 68 -3.72 5.05 -0.80
C ILE A 68 -2.94 5.35 0.47
N GLU A 69 -1.90 6.15 0.33
CA GLU A 69 -1.20 6.71 1.48
C GLU A 69 -1.68 8.16 1.68
N ILE A 70 -2.13 8.46 2.90
CA ILE A 70 -2.66 9.78 3.27
C ILE A 70 -1.56 10.61 3.95
N TYR A 71 -1.64 11.94 3.89
CA TYR A 71 -0.67 12.83 4.54
C TYR A 71 -1.37 13.82 5.47
N GLY A 72 -0.74 14.15 6.59
CA GLY A 72 -1.21 15.19 7.50
C GLY A 72 -0.86 16.60 7.01
N PRO A 73 -1.13 17.62 7.85
CA PRO A 73 -1.53 17.54 9.25
C PRO A 73 -2.96 17.05 9.45
N TYR A 74 -3.15 16.26 10.49
CA TYR A 74 -4.43 15.79 11.00
C TYR A 74 -4.84 16.55 12.27
N PRO A 75 -6.11 16.46 12.70
CA PRO A 75 -6.56 17.00 13.99
C PRO A 75 -5.74 16.50 15.18
N PHE A 76 -5.18 15.29 15.11
CA PHE A 76 -4.33 14.70 16.15
C PHE A 76 -2.83 14.87 15.89
N SER A 77 -2.41 15.50 14.79
CA SER A 77 -0.98 15.77 14.56
C SER A 77 -0.41 16.68 15.64
N ALA A 78 0.89 16.54 15.87
CA ALA A 78 1.63 17.31 16.84
C ALA A 78 1.55 18.83 16.58
N LYS A 79 1.79 19.61 17.64
CA LYS A 79 1.70 21.07 17.58
C LYS A 79 2.76 21.67 16.67
N SER A 80 3.98 21.11 16.64
CA SER A 80 5.04 21.60 15.77
C SER A 80 4.69 21.37 14.30
N ALA A 81 4.18 20.18 13.95
CA ALA A 81 3.72 19.84 12.61
C ALA A 81 2.63 20.80 12.13
N LYS A 82 1.59 21.03 12.93
CA LYS A 82 0.52 22.00 12.60
C LYS A 82 1.05 23.42 12.43
N THR A 83 2.05 23.81 13.21
CA THR A 83 2.69 25.14 13.09
C THR A 83 3.45 25.25 11.78
N ARG A 84 4.33 24.28 11.49
CA ARG A 84 5.12 24.25 10.25
C ARG A 84 4.23 24.26 9.01
N TRP A 85 3.17 23.45 9.01
CA TRP A 85 2.23 23.43 7.89
C TRP A 85 1.54 24.78 7.69
N ARG A 86 1.09 25.44 8.77
CA ARG A 86 0.49 26.77 8.68
C ARG A 86 1.43 27.81 8.07
N GLU A 87 2.73 27.69 8.31
CA GLU A 87 3.75 28.60 7.76
C GLU A 87 4.00 28.36 6.27
N ILE A 88 3.97 27.11 5.81
CA ILE A 88 4.26 26.77 4.41
C ILE A 88 3.03 26.81 3.50
N THR A 89 1.82 26.54 4.02
CA THR A 89 0.56 26.49 3.25
C THR A 89 0.35 27.69 2.31
N PRO A 90 0.61 28.96 2.70
CA PRO A 90 0.46 30.10 1.80
C PRO A 90 1.31 30.04 0.52
N MET A 91 2.40 29.27 0.52
CA MET A 91 3.29 29.10 -0.62
C MET A 91 2.96 27.88 -1.49
N LEU A 92 2.14 26.95 -0.99
CA LEU A 92 1.87 25.67 -1.63
C LEU A 92 0.73 25.72 -2.65
N GLY A 93 -0.16 26.72 -2.54
CA GLY A 93 -1.34 26.83 -3.40
C GLY A 93 -2.45 25.82 -3.07
N PHE A 94 -2.41 25.16 -1.91
CA PHE A 94 -3.48 24.33 -1.37
C PHE A 94 -3.50 24.31 0.17
N SER A 95 -4.64 23.96 0.78
CA SER A 95 -4.92 24.08 2.23
C SER A 95 -4.14 23.15 3.18
N GLY A 96 -3.42 22.16 2.65
CA GLY A 96 -2.56 21.25 3.43
C GLY A 96 -3.29 20.41 4.49
N SER A 97 -4.62 20.23 4.41
CA SER A 97 -5.37 19.44 5.39
C SER A 97 -5.32 17.95 5.07
N GLY A 98 -4.96 17.09 6.03
CA GLY A 98 -4.93 15.65 5.79
C GLY A 98 -6.30 14.97 5.64
N PHE A 99 -7.39 15.66 6.00
CA PHE A 99 -8.76 15.22 5.70
C PHE A 99 -9.47 16.12 4.68
N PHE A 100 -8.76 17.08 4.06
CA PHE A 100 -9.33 17.98 3.05
C PHE A 100 -10.62 18.69 3.52
N GLY A 101 -10.65 19.09 4.80
CA GLY A 101 -11.80 19.76 5.42
C GLY A 101 -12.99 18.85 5.78
N LEU A 102 -12.90 17.54 5.51
CA LEU A 102 -13.96 16.57 5.82
C LEU A 102 -13.89 16.09 7.28
N GLN A 103 -15.04 15.68 7.80
CA GLN A 103 -15.11 14.88 9.02
C GLN A 103 -14.53 13.48 8.75
N LYS A 104 -13.93 12.86 9.78
CA LYS A 104 -13.30 11.54 9.69
C LYS A 104 -14.25 10.47 9.11
N GLU A 105 -15.51 10.51 9.51
CA GLU A 105 -16.54 9.57 9.10
C GLU A 105 -16.86 9.74 7.61
N ARG A 106 -17.02 10.98 7.14
CA ARG A 106 -17.23 11.26 5.71
C ARG A 106 -15.99 10.90 4.90
N PHE A 107 -14.80 11.28 5.37
CA PHE A 107 -13.53 10.92 4.75
C PHE A 107 -13.46 9.41 4.53
N LYS A 108 -13.65 8.61 5.59
CA LYS A 108 -13.66 7.14 5.51
C LYS A 108 -14.71 6.60 4.54
N ALA A 109 -15.93 7.15 4.56
CA ALA A 109 -17.01 6.69 3.69
C ALA A 109 -16.68 6.84 2.19
N VAL A 110 -15.94 7.88 1.79
CA VAL A 110 -15.54 8.09 0.38
C VAL A 110 -14.56 7.00 -0.07
N PHE A 111 -13.62 6.57 0.78
CA PHE A 111 -12.72 5.46 0.45
C PHE A 111 -13.48 4.14 0.32
N GLU A 112 -14.41 3.86 1.24
CA GLU A 112 -15.23 2.65 1.21
C GLU A 112 -16.11 2.59 -0.05
N ALA A 113 -16.71 3.71 -0.44
CA ALA A 113 -17.51 3.80 -1.66
C ALA A 113 -16.70 3.53 -2.95
N ASN A 114 -15.38 3.72 -2.90
CA ASN A 114 -14.46 3.53 -4.03
C ASN A 114 -13.64 2.24 -3.94
N ASP A 115 -13.87 1.38 -2.94
CA ASP A 115 -13.07 0.17 -2.69
C ASP A 115 -11.56 0.48 -2.61
N LEU A 116 -11.23 1.60 -1.95
CA LEU A 116 -9.86 2.05 -1.71
C LEU A 116 -9.45 1.74 -0.26
N ARG A 117 -8.21 1.28 -0.08
CA ARG A 117 -7.64 0.97 1.23
C ARG A 117 -6.59 2.00 1.62
N ILE A 118 -6.44 2.25 2.91
CA ILE A 118 -5.43 3.16 3.46
C ILE A 118 -4.41 2.34 4.28
N PRO A 119 -3.42 1.67 3.66
CA PRO A 119 -2.45 0.85 4.38
C PRO A 119 -1.37 1.66 5.09
N ALA A 120 -1.19 2.93 4.73
CA ALA A 120 -0.13 3.78 5.24
C ALA A 120 -0.61 5.23 5.43
N MET A 121 0.07 5.95 6.32
CA MET A 121 -0.11 7.38 6.50
C MET A 121 1.20 8.06 6.84
N HIS A 122 1.34 9.30 6.40
CA HIS A 122 2.41 10.21 6.81
C HIS A 122 1.91 11.15 7.91
N THR A 123 2.51 11.06 9.09
CA THR A 123 2.35 12.03 10.17
C THR A 123 3.70 12.27 10.84
N ASP A 124 3.98 13.51 11.20
CA ASP A 124 5.12 13.86 12.04
C ASP A 124 4.85 13.39 13.48
N LEU A 125 5.87 12.81 14.12
CA LEU A 125 5.88 12.36 15.51
C LEU A 125 7.01 13.12 16.23
N ASP A 126 6.64 13.99 17.15
CA ASP A 126 7.52 14.81 17.98
C ASP A 126 7.02 14.88 19.42
#